data_AF-A0A9Q9ALK0-F1
#
_entry.id   AF-A0A9Q9ALK0-F1
#
_cell.length_a   1.000
_cell.length_b   1.000
_cell.length_c   1.000
_cell.angle_alpha   90.00
_cell.angle_beta   90.00
_cell.angle_gamma   90.00
#
_symmetry.space_group_name_H-M   'P 1'
#
loop_
_entity.id
_entity.type
_entity.pdbx_description
1 polymer ?
#
loop_
_entity_poly.entity_id
_entity_poly.type
_entity_poly.pdbx_seq_one_letter_code
_entity_poly.pdbx_strand_id
1 'polypeptide(L)'
;MLPVLLVLLTSARCILGSPVETDPQKRQIIGDVFDYVIVGGGTAGLTLANRLSANGDNQVAVVEAGDQYQINNPLLSSTPAGDVYWVGSDPSDTNPLVDWNFVQTFIRLANDLLYVTAQFATDYLLGKRGPLTNPVCEFLGWEKVPAILKNLFSSGAKSQLDQFPSDWPEIEYLSAPGYVGDFSSLPTTQPKVIAVTTFDGSKVMCEQNGFRYATILAALVAPTSRGNVSIVSADSDDLPSINPAWLTTIADQEVAIAAYKRARAAFASRAMRPVLADSREYFPGEEVSTDAQILDTIRNTHNRVACCRNLVYGVGGLRVVDASAFPILPPGHPQSTIYALAEKIADHILNGD
;
A
#
# COMPACT_ATOMS: atom_id res chain seq x y z
N MET A 1 3.98 -22.52 52.93
CA MET A 1 3.27 -22.32 51.65
C MET A 1 4.32 -22.10 50.56
N LEU A 2 4.00 -22.36 49.29
CA LEU A 2 4.87 -22.13 48.11
C LEU A 2 4.93 -20.61 47.76
N PRO A 3 5.75 -20.18 46.77
CA PRO A 3 6.93 -20.78 46.13
C PRO A 3 8.20 -19.90 46.28
N VAL A 4 9.43 -20.41 46.28
CA VAL A 4 10.30 -20.70 45.10
C VAL A 4 10.39 -19.57 44.06
N LEU A 5 11.57 -18.93 43.99
CA LEU A 5 12.08 -18.24 42.79
C LEU A 5 13.41 -18.91 42.41
N LEU A 6 13.52 -19.43 41.19
CA LEU A 6 14.72 -20.13 40.72
C LEU A 6 15.62 -19.18 39.92
N VAL A 7 16.86 -19.00 40.38
CA VAL A 7 17.90 -18.32 39.60
C VAL A 7 18.55 -19.33 38.66
N LEU A 8 18.60 -19.01 37.37
CA LEU A 8 19.52 -19.63 36.42
C LEU A 8 20.33 -18.53 35.71
N LEU A 9 21.64 -18.61 35.86
CA LEU A 9 22.60 -17.65 35.30
C LEU A 9 23.30 -18.25 34.07
N THR A 10 23.71 -17.35 33.17
CA THR A 10 24.69 -17.58 32.09
C THR A 10 24.40 -18.69 31.07
N SER A 11 24.15 -18.28 29.84
CA SER A 11 25.26 -18.34 28.87
C SER A 11 25.21 -17.12 27.95
N ALA A 12 26.24 -16.28 28.02
CA ALA A 12 26.39 -15.17 27.07
C ALA A 12 27.08 -15.69 25.81
N ARG A 13 26.54 -15.35 24.64
CA ARG A 13 27.29 -15.38 23.37
C ARG A 13 27.39 -13.96 22.85
N CYS A 14 28.61 -13.42 22.92
CA CYS A 14 28.94 -12.14 22.30
C CYS A 14 28.84 -12.30 20.78
N ILE A 15 27.95 -11.53 20.15
CA ILE A 15 28.04 -11.19 18.73
C ILE A 15 28.54 -9.74 18.70
N LEU A 16 29.72 -9.52 18.13
CA LEU A 16 30.29 -8.19 17.93
C LEU A 16 29.60 -7.49 16.74
N GLY A 17 28.34 -7.11 16.95
CA GLY A 17 27.77 -5.97 16.24
C GLY A 17 28.27 -4.69 16.90
N SER A 18 28.69 -3.69 16.11
CA SER A 18 28.94 -2.35 16.63
C SER A 18 27.69 -1.83 17.35
N PRO A 19 27.81 -1.15 18.50
CA PRO A 19 26.66 -0.47 19.07
C PRO A 19 26.19 0.59 18.07
N VAL A 20 24.93 0.49 17.64
CA VAL A 20 24.25 1.64 17.04
C VAL A 20 24.14 2.67 18.15
N GLU A 21 24.64 3.87 17.90
CA GLU A 21 24.76 4.94 18.91
C GLU A 21 23.38 5.58 19.18
N THR A 22 22.49 4.81 19.81
CA THR A 22 21.16 5.26 20.24
C THR A 22 21.27 6.07 21.52
N ASP A 23 21.92 7.22 21.43
CA ASP A 23 21.97 8.22 22.51
C ASP A 23 20.53 8.67 22.85
N PRO A 24 20.02 8.41 24.07
CA PRO A 24 18.68 8.83 24.47
C PRO A 24 18.54 10.34 24.63
N GLN A 25 19.65 11.08 24.80
CA GLN A 25 19.61 12.53 25.07
C GLN A 25 19.16 13.32 23.85
N LYS A 26 19.54 12.91 22.63
CA LYS A 26 19.11 13.50 21.34
C LYS A 26 17.60 13.45 21.05
N ARG A 27 16.76 12.97 21.97
CA ARG A 27 15.30 12.90 21.83
C ARG A 27 14.53 13.67 22.92
N GLN A 28 15.20 14.31 23.88
CA GLN A 28 14.53 15.17 24.87
C GLN A 28 14.42 16.62 24.37
N ILE A 29 13.54 16.84 23.40
CA ILE A 29 13.35 18.11 22.66
C ILE A 29 12.79 19.29 23.49
N ILE A 30 12.85 19.22 24.82
CA ILE A 30 12.16 20.16 25.74
C ILE A 30 13.05 21.38 26.00
N GLY A 31 12.87 22.41 25.16
CA GLY A 31 13.60 23.69 25.25
C GLY A 31 14.56 23.96 24.09
N ASP A 32 14.70 23.01 23.17
CA ASP A 32 15.44 23.20 21.92
C ASP A 32 14.69 24.15 20.97
N VAL A 33 15.44 24.78 20.05
CA VAL A 33 14.93 25.72 19.06
C VAL A 33 15.27 25.21 17.67
N PHE A 34 14.26 25.17 16.79
CA PHE A 34 14.38 24.71 15.41
C PHE A 34 13.93 25.82 14.46
N ASP A 35 14.62 25.95 13.33
CA ASP A 35 14.23 26.83 12.24
C ASP A 35 13.01 26.27 11.50
N TYR A 36 12.88 24.93 11.45
CA TYR A 36 11.75 24.23 10.85
C TYR A 36 11.27 23.07 11.70
N VAL A 37 9.95 22.94 11.85
CA VAL A 37 9.28 21.78 12.45
C VAL A 37 8.40 21.14 11.38
N ILE A 38 8.67 19.87 11.08
CA ILE A 38 7.92 19.05 10.12
C ILE A 38 7.08 18.07 10.92
N VAL A 39 5.76 18.06 10.67
CA VAL A 39 4.84 17.06 11.22
C VAL A 39 4.48 16.07 10.11
N GLY A 40 4.73 14.79 10.36
CA GLY A 40 4.61 13.71 9.37
C GLY A 40 5.98 13.20 8.90
N GLY A 41 6.26 11.93 9.15
CA GLY A 41 7.45 11.19 8.70
C GLY A 41 7.28 10.51 7.35
N GLY A 42 6.21 10.82 6.61
CA GLY A 42 5.92 10.27 5.29
C GLY A 42 6.86 10.74 4.17
N THR A 43 6.55 10.33 2.94
CA THR A 43 7.37 10.57 1.73
C THR A 43 7.75 12.02 1.52
N ALA A 44 6.82 12.97 1.73
CA ALA A 44 7.10 14.40 1.67
C ALA A 44 7.92 14.90 2.86
N GLY A 45 7.56 14.51 4.08
CA GLY A 45 8.15 15.03 5.31
C GLY A 45 9.64 14.72 5.45
N LEU A 46 10.04 13.47 5.19
CA LEU A 46 11.46 13.09 5.20
C LEU A 46 12.25 13.72 4.04
N THR A 47 11.59 14.03 2.92
CA THR A 47 12.22 14.72 1.78
C THR A 47 12.48 16.19 2.10
N LEU A 48 11.49 16.88 2.69
CA LEU A 48 11.67 18.21 3.26
C LEU A 48 12.80 18.20 4.30
N ALA A 49 12.78 17.26 5.26
CA ALA A 49 13.78 17.19 6.32
C ALA A 49 15.21 17.02 5.78
N ASN A 50 15.39 16.07 4.85
CA ASN A 50 16.66 15.83 4.17
C ASN A 50 17.16 17.04 3.38
N ARG A 51 16.26 17.81 2.75
CA ARG A 51 16.65 19.01 1.98
C ARG A 51 16.92 20.24 2.85
N LEU A 52 16.07 20.52 3.83
CA LEU A 52 16.21 21.69 4.70
C LEU A 52 17.42 21.58 5.63
N SER A 53 17.83 20.37 6.03
CA SER A 53 19.05 20.15 6.83
C SER A 53 20.34 19.97 6.02
N ALA A 54 20.28 19.94 4.68
CA ALA A 54 21.40 19.51 3.82
C ALA A 54 22.67 20.38 3.89
N ASN A 55 22.52 21.66 4.25
CA ASN A 55 23.62 22.61 4.45
C ASN A 55 24.22 22.56 5.86
N GLY A 56 23.47 22.06 6.85
CA GLY A 56 23.85 22.07 8.26
C GLY A 56 23.64 23.40 8.99
N ASP A 57 23.21 24.47 8.30
CA ASP A 57 22.91 25.76 8.93
C ASP A 57 21.55 25.75 9.66
N ASN A 58 20.59 24.95 9.18
CA ASN A 58 19.22 24.89 9.72
C ASN A 58 19.05 23.70 10.69
N GLN A 59 18.44 23.95 11.85
CA GLN A 59 17.95 22.90 12.73
C GLN A 59 16.52 22.51 12.35
N VAL A 60 16.31 21.22 12.06
CA VAL A 60 15.03 20.67 11.59
C VAL A 60 14.54 19.59 12.54
N ALA A 61 13.37 19.80 13.16
CA ALA A 61 12.67 18.76 13.89
C ALA A 61 11.71 18.00 12.96
N VAL A 62 11.65 16.67 13.08
CA VAL A 62 10.61 15.83 12.48
C VAL A 62 9.82 15.18 13.60
N VAL A 63 8.52 15.43 13.62
CA VAL A 63 7.56 14.89 14.58
C VAL A 63 6.67 13.90 13.83
N GLU A 64 6.66 12.64 14.26
CA GLU A 64 5.82 11.59 13.69
C GLU A 64 5.01 10.90 14.80
N ALA A 65 3.77 10.53 14.50
CA ALA A 65 2.93 9.78 15.43
C ALA A 65 3.31 8.29 15.39
N GLY A 66 3.92 7.80 16.46
CA GLY A 66 4.32 6.39 16.58
C GLY A 66 5.31 6.13 17.71
N ASP A 67 5.74 4.88 17.81
CA ASP A 67 6.70 4.41 18.81
C ASP A 67 8.04 4.02 18.14
N GLN A 68 9.03 3.56 18.91
CA GLN A 68 10.41 3.41 18.43
C GLN A 68 10.59 2.20 17.49
N TYR A 69 10.21 2.34 16.22
CA TYR A 69 10.19 1.29 15.18
C TYR A 69 11.44 0.38 15.14
N GLN A 70 12.64 0.96 15.30
CA GLN A 70 13.93 0.27 15.27
C GLN A 70 14.16 -0.69 16.46
N ILE A 71 13.43 -0.49 17.56
CA ILE A 71 13.57 -1.21 18.84
C ILE A 71 12.33 -2.08 19.09
N ASN A 72 11.15 -1.52 18.82
CA ASN A 72 9.86 -2.17 19.08
C ASN A 72 9.42 -3.06 17.90
N ASN A 73 9.90 -2.80 16.69
CA ASN A 73 9.51 -3.56 15.51
C ASN A 73 10.64 -3.74 14.45
N PRO A 74 11.82 -4.28 14.84
CA PRO A 74 13.02 -4.34 13.99
C PRO A 74 12.89 -5.28 12.78
N LEU A 75 11.96 -6.23 12.80
CA LEU A 75 11.76 -7.18 11.70
C LEU A 75 11.02 -6.53 10.53
N LEU A 76 10.05 -5.67 10.81
CA LEU A 76 9.16 -5.07 9.82
C LEU A 76 9.77 -3.79 9.25
N SER A 77 10.21 -2.89 10.13
CA SER A 77 10.91 -1.64 9.77
C SER A 77 12.20 -1.83 8.96
N SER A 78 12.70 -3.06 8.84
CA SER A 78 13.90 -3.40 8.06
C SER A 78 13.63 -4.32 6.85
N THR A 79 12.37 -4.54 6.44
CA THR A 79 11.98 -5.49 5.38
C THR A 79 11.10 -4.81 4.31
N PRO A 80 11.52 -4.74 3.02
CA PRO A 80 10.77 -4.03 1.97
C PRO A 80 9.41 -4.61 1.59
N ALA A 81 9.17 -5.90 1.81
CA ALA A 81 7.82 -6.48 1.73
C ALA A 81 6.95 -6.15 2.97
N GLY A 82 7.40 -5.20 3.79
CA GLY A 82 6.90 -4.82 5.12
C GLY A 82 5.84 -3.72 5.13
N ASP A 83 5.30 -3.35 3.97
CA ASP A 83 4.61 -2.08 3.72
C ASP A 83 3.17 -2.24 3.21
N VAL A 84 2.87 -3.27 2.42
CA VAL A 84 1.49 -3.65 2.00
C VAL A 84 0.69 -4.28 3.16
N TYR A 85 1.04 -3.88 4.38
CA TYR A 85 0.76 -4.49 5.67
C TYR A 85 -0.68 -4.23 6.13
N TRP A 86 -1.57 -5.18 5.80
CA TRP A 86 -3.00 -5.15 6.14
C TRP A 86 -3.74 -3.98 5.49
N VAL A 87 -3.48 -3.88 4.18
CA VAL A 87 -4.18 -3.03 3.21
C VAL A 87 -5.50 -3.72 2.78
N GLY A 88 -6.22 -4.31 3.73
CA GLY A 88 -7.46 -5.07 3.54
C GLY A 88 -8.74 -4.23 3.67
N SER A 89 -9.90 -4.89 3.51
CA SER A 89 -11.22 -4.25 3.60
C SER A 89 -12.07 -4.71 4.80
N ASP A 90 -11.69 -5.80 5.49
CA ASP A 90 -12.35 -6.32 6.70
C ASP A 90 -12.04 -5.45 7.94
N PRO A 91 -13.03 -5.08 8.77
CA PRO A 91 -12.79 -4.28 9.99
C PRO A 91 -11.90 -4.95 11.05
N SER A 92 -11.77 -6.29 11.02
CA SER A 92 -10.85 -7.05 11.87
C SER A 92 -9.42 -7.11 11.33
N ASP A 93 -9.17 -6.54 10.15
CA ASP A 93 -7.85 -6.41 9.54
C ASP A 93 -7.08 -5.21 10.17
N THR A 94 -6.95 -5.15 11.52
CA THR A 94 -6.45 -3.98 12.30
C THR A 94 -5.46 -4.34 13.43
N ASN A 95 -4.34 -3.60 13.57
CA ASN A 95 -3.26 -3.86 14.54
C ASN A 95 -3.31 -2.93 15.77
N PRO A 96 -3.35 -3.46 17.01
CA PRO A 96 -3.43 -2.65 18.23
C PRO A 96 -2.17 -1.83 18.59
N LEU A 97 -1.10 -1.86 17.78
CA LEU A 97 0.12 -1.04 17.95
C LEU A 97 0.66 -0.43 16.63
N VAL A 98 -0.24 -0.04 15.71
CA VAL A 98 0.06 0.48 14.34
C VAL A 98 0.54 -0.60 13.35
N ASP A 99 -0.18 -0.71 12.24
CA ASP A 99 -0.27 -1.81 11.25
C ASP A 99 1.02 -2.25 10.50
N TRP A 100 1.23 -3.52 10.11
CA TRP A 100 0.66 -4.84 10.49
C TRP A 100 1.53 -6.05 9.99
N ASN A 101 1.12 -6.89 9.01
CA ASN A 101 1.86 -8.10 8.48
C ASN A 101 1.45 -8.75 7.10
N PHE A 102 1.79 -8.21 5.89
CA PHE A 102 1.65 -8.83 4.52
C PHE A 102 2.83 -8.42 3.54
N VAL A 103 3.54 -9.14 2.65
CA VAL A 103 3.92 -10.54 2.33
C VAL A 103 4.78 -10.58 1.02
N GLN A 104 5.28 -11.74 0.54
CA GLN A 104 5.42 -11.99 -0.93
C GLN A 104 4.90 -13.40 -1.34
N THR A 105 4.18 -13.49 -2.47
CA THR A 105 3.36 -14.65 -2.90
C THR A 105 2.55 -15.26 -1.75
N PHE A 106 1.50 -14.54 -1.35
CA PHE A 106 0.86 -14.69 -0.05
C PHE A 106 0.65 -16.15 0.39
N ILE A 107 0.09 -16.96 -0.52
CA ILE A 107 -0.29 -18.36 -0.33
C ILE A 107 0.77 -19.18 0.40
N ARG A 108 2.05 -19.10 0.02
CA ARG A 108 3.07 -19.92 0.70
C ARG A 108 3.50 -19.33 2.04
N LEU A 109 3.66 -18.01 2.13
CA LEU A 109 4.05 -17.35 3.37
C LEU A 109 2.95 -17.46 4.46
N ALA A 110 1.67 -17.48 4.09
CA ALA A 110 0.57 -17.71 5.03
C ALA A 110 0.42 -19.17 5.49
N ASN A 111 0.81 -20.16 4.67
CA ASN A 111 0.54 -21.59 4.94
C ASN A 111 1.77 -22.41 5.35
N ASP A 112 3.00 -21.87 5.31
CA ASP A 112 4.25 -22.61 5.56
C ASP A 112 5.20 -21.83 6.51
N LEU A 113 4.91 -21.89 7.82
CA LEU A 113 5.66 -21.16 8.87
C LEU A 113 7.16 -21.52 8.93
N LEU A 114 7.50 -22.76 8.55
CA LEU A 114 8.90 -23.21 8.44
C LEU A 114 9.62 -22.52 7.28
N TYR A 115 8.96 -22.39 6.13
CA TYR A 115 9.47 -21.62 5.01
C TYR A 115 9.62 -20.13 5.33
N VAL A 116 8.65 -19.49 6.00
CA VAL A 116 8.78 -18.09 6.47
C VAL A 116 10.05 -17.91 7.31
N THR A 117 10.21 -18.76 8.32
CA THR A 117 11.35 -18.71 9.25
C THR A 117 12.69 -18.91 8.51
N ALA A 118 12.75 -19.85 7.58
CA ALA A 118 13.95 -20.10 6.78
C ALA A 118 14.30 -18.93 5.83
N GLN A 119 13.31 -18.38 5.12
CA GLN A 119 13.51 -17.27 4.17
C GLN A 119 13.94 -15.97 4.88
N PHE A 120 13.40 -15.69 6.07
CA PHE A 120 13.89 -14.58 6.88
C PHE A 120 15.33 -14.82 7.36
N ALA A 121 15.60 -15.98 7.97
CA ALA A 121 16.88 -16.29 8.60
C ALA A 121 18.07 -16.42 7.64
N THR A 122 17.82 -16.67 6.34
CA THR A 122 18.87 -16.91 5.34
C THR A 122 18.88 -15.84 4.24
N ASP A 123 18.00 -15.97 3.24
CA ASP A 123 17.99 -15.11 2.05
C ASP A 123 17.80 -13.62 2.38
N TYR A 124 16.92 -13.32 3.35
CA TYR A 124 16.66 -11.93 3.70
C TYR A 124 17.73 -11.31 4.63
N LEU A 125 18.02 -11.92 5.79
CA LEU A 125 19.00 -11.37 6.73
C LEU A 125 20.43 -11.30 6.17
N LEU A 126 20.87 -12.33 5.43
CA LEU A 126 22.25 -12.40 4.93
C LEU A 126 22.41 -11.78 3.54
N GLY A 127 21.41 -11.96 2.67
CA GLY A 127 21.51 -11.59 1.25
C GLY A 127 20.76 -10.33 0.83
N LYS A 128 19.79 -9.86 1.65
CA LYS A 128 18.77 -8.87 1.25
C LYS A 128 18.13 -9.24 -0.10
N ARG A 129 17.77 -10.53 -0.22
CA ARG A 129 17.24 -11.20 -1.42
C ARG A 129 16.09 -12.14 -1.04
N GLY A 130 15.54 -12.82 -2.04
CA GLY A 130 14.43 -13.75 -1.87
C GLY A 130 13.10 -13.00 -1.75
N PRO A 131 12.02 -13.68 -1.32
CA PRO A 131 10.66 -13.16 -1.43
C PRO A 131 10.43 -11.84 -0.67
N LEU A 132 11.04 -11.67 0.51
CA LEU A 132 10.74 -10.58 1.44
C LEU A 132 11.27 -9.19 1.02
N THR A 133 11.76 -9.04 -0.21
CA THR A 133 12.31 -7.77 -0.74
C THR A 133 11.32 -6.98 -1.60
N ASN A 134 10.03 -7.29 -1.59
CA ASN A 134 9.11 -6.88 -2.65
C ASN A 134 7.69 -6.54 -2.12
N PRO A 135 7.19 -5.31 -2.34
CA PRO A 135 5.95 -4.79 -1.76
C PRO A 135 4.69 -5.21 -2.53
N VAL A 136 4.58 -6.48 -2.93
CA VAL A 136 3.51 -7.06 -3.78
C VAL A 136 3.36 -6.44 -5.19
N CYS A 137 3.71 -5.18 -5.44
CA CYS A 137 3.60 -4.55 -6.75
C CYS A 137 4.96 -4.39 -7.46
N GLU A 138 5.23 -5.27 -8.43
CA GLU A 138 6.42 -5.18 -9.29
C GLU A 138 6.26 -4.21 -10.46
N PHE A 139 5.05 -4.15 -11.04
CA PHE A 139 4.78 -3.38 -12.24
C PHE A 139 3.50 -2.55 -12.09
N LEU A 140 3.68 -1.25 -12.28
CA LEU A 140 2.61 -0.28 -12.54
C LEU A 140 2.51 -0.03 -14.05
N GLY A 141 1.30 0.13 -14.56
CA GLY A 141 1.06 0.51 -15.94
C GLY A 141 -0.15 1.44 -16.05
N TRP A 142 -0.17 2.32 -17.04
CA TRP A 142 -1.25 3.30 -17.21
C TRP A 142 -1.87 3.20 -18.61
N GLU A 143 -3.19 3.29 -18.68
CA GLU A 143 -3.93 3.18 -19.94
C GLU A 143 -5.04 4.25 -20.01
N LYS A 144 -5.09 4.96 -21.15
CA LYS A 144 -6.25 5.75 -21.58
C LYS A 144 -7.30 4.76 -22.08
N VAL A 145 -8.56 4.84 -21.63
CA VAL A 145 -9.58 3.81 -21.91
C VAL A 145 -9.61 3.50 -23.42
N PRO A 146 -9.32 2.25 -23.84
CA PRO A 146 -9.21 1.91 -25.25
C PRO A 146 -10.45 2.34 -26.04
N ALA A 147 -10.26 2.94 -27.21
CA ALA A 147 -11.35 3.59 -27.98
C ALA A 147 -12.56 2.68 -28.23
N ILE A 148 -12.35 1.37 -28.39
CA ILE A 148 -13.43 0.38 -28.54
C ILE A 148 -14.35 0.28 -27.30
N LEU A 149 -13.82 0.49 -26.09
CA LEU A 149 -14.57 0.58 -24.85
C LEU A 149 -15.08 2.02 -24.61
N LYS A 150 -14.24 3.04 -24.77
CA LYS A 150 -14.63 4.46 -24.59
C LYS A 150 -15.74 4.89 -25.57
N ASN A 151 -15.87 4.24 -26.74
CA ASN A 151 -16.99 4.47 -27.66
C ASN A 151 -18.34 4.05 -27.07
N LEU A 152 -18.38 3.01 -26.21
CA LEU A 152 -19.61 2.52 -25.57
C LEU A 152 -20.12 3.43 -24.45
N PHE A 153 -19.27 4.34 -23.95
CA PHE A 153 -19.59 5.21 -22.81
C PHE A 153 -20.74 6.18 -23.10
N SER A 154 -21.46 6.59 -22.06
CA SER A 154 -22.50 7.62 -22.16
C SER A 154 -21.91 8.97 -22.58
N SER A 155 -22.74 9.82 -23.19
CA SER A 155 -22.34 11.20 -23.54
C SER A 155 -22.00 12.04 -22.30
N GLY A 156 -22.66 11.76 -21.17
CA GLY A 156 -22.32 12.33 -19.86
C GLY A 156 -20.92 11.93 -19.40
N ALA A 157 -20.62 10.62 -19.36
CA ALA A 157 -19.31 10.12 -18.96
C ALA A 157 -18.18 10.68 -19.84
N LYS A 158 -18.35 10.68 -21.16
CA LYS A 158 -17.40 11.31 -22.10
C LYS A 158 -17.13 12.77 -21.74
N SER A 159 -18.18 13.59 -21.62
CA SER A 159 -18.09 15.02 -21.25
C SER A 159 -17.45 15.28 -19.86
N GLN A 160 -17.54 14.33 -18.92
CA GLN A 160 -16.81 14.42 -17.66
C GLN A 160 -15.32 14.10 -17.82
N LEU A 161 -14.97 13.08 -18.61
CA LEU A 161 -13.58 12.66 -18.83
C LEU A 161 -12.80 13.62 -19.75
N ASP A 162 -13.50 14.33 -20.65
CA ASP A 162 -12.92 15.32 -21.56
C ASP A 162 -12.50 16.62 -20.83
N GLN A 163 -12.70 16.70 -19.51
CA GLN A 163 -12.14 17.76 -18.63
C GLN A 163 -10.66 17.51 -18.27
N PHE A 164 -10.17 16.27 -18.42
CA PHE A 164 -8.77 15.92 -18.23
C PHE A 164 -8.00 16.03 -19.56
N PRO A 165 -6.67 16.31 -19.52
CA PRO A 165 -5.83 16.28 -20.71
C PRO A 165 -5.95 14.98 -21.53
N SER A 166 -5.72 15.07 -22.84
CA SER A 166 -5.90 13.97 -23.79
C SER A 166 -4.97 12.78 -23.54
N ASP A 167 -3.85 13.01 -22.90
CA ASP A 167 -2.80 12.08 -22.49
C ASP A 167 -2.93 11.58 -21.04
N TRP A 168 -3.77 12.23 -20.22
CA TRP A 168 -4.02 11.84 -18.82
C TRP A 168 -4.65 10.43 -18.77
N PRO A 169 -4.03 9.41 -18.18
CA PRO A 169 -4.62 8.08 -18.14
C PRO A 169 -5.88 8.09 -17.27
N GLU A 170 -6.90 7.33 -17.67
CA GLU A 170 -8.06 7.10 -16.80
C GLU A 170 -7.82 5.93 -15.83
N ILE A 171 -6.93 4.98 -16.20
CA ILE A 171 -6.71 3.72 -15.48
C ILE A 171 -5.22 3.55 -15.12
N GLU A 172 -4.96 3.13 -13.88
CA GLU A 172 -3.71 2.53 -13.42
C GLU A 172 -3.93 1.02 -13.20
N TYR A 173 -2.98 0.21 -13.63
CA TYR A 173 -2.93 -1.23 -13.39
C TYR A 173 -1.78 -1.56 -12.45
N LEU A 174 -2.05 -2.39 -11.45
CA LEU A 174 -1.04 -2.88 -10.49
C LEU A 174 -0.99 -4.41 -10.55
N SER A 175 0.18 -4.97 -10.85
CA SER A 175 0.38 -6.42 -10.77
C SER A 175 0.48 -6.86 -9.32
N ALA A 176 -0.22 -7.93 -8.91
CA ALA A 176 -0.08 -8.54 -7.58
C ALA A 176 0.12 -10.07 -7.70
N PRO A 177 1.21 -10.67 -7.18
CA PRO A 177 1.51 -12.10 -7.29
C PRO A 177 0.77 -12.92 -6.21
N GLY A 178 -0.56 -12.83 -6.19
CA GLY A 178 -1.41 -13.58 -5.27
C GLY A 178 -2.88 -13.59 -5.69
N TYR A 179 -3.70 -14.31 -4.94
CA TYR A 179 -5.16 -14.23 -5.03
C TYR A 179 -5.62 -13.06 -4.15
N VAL A 180 -6.13 -11.98 -4.74
CA VAL A 180 -6.59 -10.81 -3.95
C VAL A 180 -8.03 -10.96 -3.47
N GLY A 181 -8.87 -11.66 -4.25
CA GLY A 181 -10.29 -11.80 -3.94
C GLY A 181 -10.98 -10.44 -3.82
N ASP A 182 -11.76 -10.28 -2.75
CA ASP A 182 -12.55 -9.10 -2.40
C ASP A 182 -11.79 -8.07 -1.54
N PHE A 183 -10.45 -8.21 -1.43
CA PHE A 183 -9.59 -7.49 -0.48
C PHE A 183 -9.90 -7.70 1.01
N SER A 184 -10.87 -8.53 1.41
CA SER A 184 -11.31 -8.65 2.83
C SER A 184 -10.12 -8.83 3.78
N SER A 185 -9.37 -9.92 3.62
CA SER A 185 -8.12 -10.14 4.34
C SER A 185 -7.18 -11.02 3.52
N LEU A 186 -6.11 -10.44 2.98
CA LEU A 186 -5.16 -11.16 2.11
C LEU A 186 -4.50 -12.40 2.74
N PRO A 187 -4.22 -12.54 4.06
CA PRO A 187 -3.63 -13.75 4.62
C PRO A 187 -4.62 -14.89 4.81
N THR A 188 -5.88 -14.59 5.14
CA THR A 188 -6.86 -15.61 5.51
C THR A 188 -7.65 -16.14 4.30
N THR A 189 -7.83 -15.32 3.27
CA THR A 189 -8.52 -15.65 2.02
C THR A 189 -7.71 -16.49 1.03
N GLN A 190 -6.40 -16.65 1.22
CA GLN A 190 -5.59 -17.46 0.30
C GLN A 190 -6.07 -18.92 0.26
N PRO A 191 -6.26 -19.49 -0.95
CA PRO A 191 -6.56 -20.92 -1.11
C PRO A 191 -5.52 -21.79 -0.40
N LYS A 192 -5.95 -22.49 0.65
CA LYS A 192 -5.06 -23.25 1.54
C LYS A 192 -4.62 -24.56 0.90
N VAL A 193 -3.36 -24.92 1.11
CA VAL A 193 -2.80 -26.19 0.65
C VAL A 193 -3.09 -27.27 1.69
N ILE A 194 -3.98 -28.21 1.35
CA ILE A 194 -4.22 -29.41 2.19
C ILE A 194 -3.26 -30.51 1.72
N ALA A 195 -2.30 -30.88 2.57
CA ALA A 195 -1.43 -32.02 2.33
C ALA A 195 -2.11 -33.32 2.81
N VAL A 196 -2.47 -34.21 1.88
CA VAL A 196 -3.05 -35.52 2.20
C VAL A 196 -1.99 -36.61 2.01
N THR A 197 -1.54 -37.20 3.12
CA THR A 197 -0.68 -38.40 3.09
C THR A 197 -1.53 -39.67 3.01
N THR A 198 -1.31 -40.48 1.96
CA THR A 198 -1.83 -41.84 1.86
C THR A 198 -1.12 -42.78 2.83
N PHE A 199 -1.85 -43.73 3.41
CA PHE A 199 -1.33 -44.65 4.45
C PHE A 199 -0.35 -45.71 3.93
N ASP A 200 -0.27 -45.92 2.61
CA ASP A 200 0.64 -46.89 1.99
C ASP A 200 2.06 -46.35 1.71
N GLY A 201 2.30 -45.05 1.96
CA GLY A 201 3.60 -44.40 1.70
C GLY A 201 3.93 -44.21 0.21
N SER A 202 3.03 -44.61 -0.70
CA SER A 202 3.20 -44.45 -2.14
C SER A 202 2.49 -43.18 -2.62
N LYS A 203 3.29 -42.25 -3.14
CA LYS A 203 2.87 -41.03 -3.86
C LYS A 203 1.99 -40.06 -3.04
N VAL A 204 2.65 -39.06 -2.42
CA VAL A 204 1.99 -37.82 -1.99
C VAL A 204 1.36 -37.15 -3.21
N MET A 205 0.02 -37.05 -3.24
CA MET A 205 -0.71 -36.29 -4.27
C MET A 205 -1.21 -34.97 -3.69
N CYS A 206 -0.62 -33.87 -4.17
CA CYS A 206 -0.96 -32.51 -3.76
C CYS A 206 -2.08 -31.92 -4.63
N GLU A 207 -3.31 -32.42 -4.47
CA GLU A 207 -4.53 -31.84 -5.03
C GLU A 207 -5.57 -31.76 -3.89
N GLN A 208 -6.22 -30.64 -3.59
CA GLN A 208 -6.34 -29.32 -4.23
C GLN A 208 -6.04 -28.20 -3.20
N ASN A 209 -5.48 -27.02 -3.50
CA ASN A 209 -5.03 -26.44 -4.78
C ASN A 209 -3.64 -25.79 -4.61
N GLY A 210 -2.57 -26.41 -5.12
CA GLY A 210 -1.20 -25.88 -5.04
C GLY A 210 -0.86 -24.76 -6.04
N PHE A 211 -1.84 -23.95 -6.46
CA PHE A 211 -1.66 -22.97 -7.53
C PHE A 211 -0.91 -21.72 -7.07
N ARG A 212 -0.12 -21.14 -7.98
CA ARG A 212 0.37 -19.75 -7.88
C ARG A 212 -0.62 -18.86 -8.61
N TYR A 213 -1.11 -17.83 -7.94
CA TYR A 213 -2.09 -16.90 -8.47
C TYR A 213 -1.42 -15.58 -8.82
N ALA A 214 -1.99 -14.88 -9.79
CA ALA A 214 -1.64 -13.51 -10.13
C ALA A 214 -2.93 -12.72 -10.34
N THR A 215 -2.95 -11.48 -9.86
CA THR A 215 -4.06 -10.54 -10.00
C THR A 215 -3.57 -9.31 -10.77
N ILE A 216 -4.39 -8.77 -11.66
CA ILE A 216 -4.23 -7.42 -12.22
C ILE A 216 -5.28 -6.56 -11.54
N LEU A 217 -4.84 -5.68 -10.64
CA LEU A 217 -5.67 -4.66 -10.01
C LEU A 217 -5.85 -3.48 -10.95
N ALA A 218 -6.94 -2.73 -10.78
CA ALA A 218 -7.19 -1.49 -11.52
C ALA A 218 -7.61 -0.38 -10.56
N ALA A 219 -7.02 0.80 -10.70
CA ALA A 219 -7.36 2.02 -9.98
C ALA A 219 -7.76 3.15 -10.95
N LEU A 220 -8.61 4.07 -10.49
CA LEU A 220 -9.05 5.23 -11.27
C LEU A 220 -8.08 6.39 -11.09
N VAL A 221 -7.41 6.81 -12.16
CA VAL A 221 -6.42 7.92 -12.15
C VAL A 221 -7.05 9.27 -12.52
N ALA A 222 -8.19 9.24 -13.23
CA ALA A 222 -9.01 10.40 -13.55
C ALA A 222 -10.39 10.35 -12.85
N PRO A 223 -10.48 10.12 -11.53
CA PRO A 223 -11.77 10.03 -10.85
C PRO A 223 -12.50 11.37 -10.89
N THR A 224 -13.81 11.32 -11.06
CA THR A 224 -14.72 12.47 -11.09
C THR A 224 -15.63 12.52 -9.87
N SER A 225 -15.80 11.41 -9.14
CA SER A 225 -16.35 11.37 -7.79
C SER A 225 -15.52 12.20 -6.81
N ARG A 226 -16.17 12.86 -5.84
CA ARG A 226 -15.51 13.69 -4.82
C ARG A 226 -16.10 13.42 -3.44
N GLY A 227 -15.24 12.96 -2.54
CA GLY A 227 -15.54 12.75 -1.13
C GLY A 227 -15.29 13.98 -0.25
N ASN A 228 -15.32 13.74 1.06
CA ASN A 228 -14.88 14.67 2.09
C ASN A 228 -14.19 13.92 3.25
N VAL A 229 -13.42 14.67 4.03
CA VAL A 229 -12.87 14.26 5.32
C VAL A 229 -13.23 15.34 6.34
N SER A 230 -13.77 14.95 7.48
CA SER A 230 -14.25 15.88 8.52
C SER A 230 -13.84 15.41 9.92
N ILE A 231 -13.44 16.32 10.79
CA ILE A 231 -13.27 16.04 12.22
C ILE A 231 -14.64 15.66 12.83
N VAL A 232 -14.63 14.77 13.81
CA VAL A 232 -15.86 14.32 14.52
C VAL A 232 -16.03 14.96 15.90
N SER A 233 -14.94 15.43 16.50
CA SER A 233 -14.92 16.13 17.79
C SER A 233 -13.87 17.26 17.76
N ALA A 234 -13.46 17.74 18.94
CA ALA A 234 -12.34 18.66 19.12
C ALA A 234 -11.09 17.97 19.70
N ASP A 235 -11.11 16.64 19.86
CA ASP A 235 -9.97 15.83 20.28
C ASP A 235 -9.12 15.44 19.05
N SER A 236 -7.81 15.28 19.23
CA SER A 236 -6.89 14.81 18.19
C SER A 236 -6.86 13.28 18.08
N ASP A 237 -7.25 12.58 19.13
CA ASP A 237 -7.21 11.12 19.19
C ASP A 237 -8.46 10.48 18.54
N ASP A 238 -9.52 11.27 18.32
CA ASP A 238 -10.72 10.88 17.59
C ASP A 238 -10.49 10.85 16.08
N LEU A 239 -10.49 9.64 15.49
CA LEU A 239 -10.29 9.44 14.05
C LEU A 239 -11.32 10.23 13.20
N PRO A 240 -10.89 10.90 12.12
CA PRO A 240 -11.78 11.71 11.29
C PRO A 240 -12.77 10.86 10.49
N SER A 241 -13.96 11.41 10.25
CA SER A 241 -14.95 10.82 9.35
C SER A 241 -14.49 11.00 7.90
N ILE A 242 -14.12 9.88 7.26
CA ILE A 242 -13.67 9.82 5.87
C ILE A 242 -14.80 9.24 5.01
N ASN A 243 -15.37 10.04 4.12
CA ASN A 243 -16.31 9.59 3.10
C ASN A 243 -15.75 9.86 1.70
N PRO A 244 -15.11 8.88 1.04
CA PRO A 244 -14.53 9.08 -0.30
C PRO A 244 -15.56 9.27 -1.43
N ALA A 245 -16.83 8.95 -1.19
CA ALA A 245 -17.92 8.99 -2.18
C ALA A 245 -17.62 8.22 -3.48
N TRP A 246 -17.00 7.04 -3.39
CA TRP A 246 -16.61 6.20 -4.53
C TRP A 246 -17.75 5.87 -5.48
N LEU A 247 -17.45 5.86 -6.78
CA LEU A 247 -18.38 5.50 -7.87
C LEU A 247 -19.73 6.24 -7.83
N THR A 248 -19.77 7.46 -7.30
CA THR A 248 -20.98 8.31 -7.30
C THR A 248 -21.28 8.94 -8.65
N THR A 249 -20.31 9.06 -9.56
CA THR A 249 -20.52 9.52 -10.93
C THR A 249 -20.69 8.36 -11.91
N ILE A 250 -21.33 8.63 -13.05
CA ILE A 250 -21.47 7.63 -14.13
C ILE A 250 -20.12 7.39 -14.82
N ALA A 251 -19.29 8.44 -14.99
CA ALA A 251 -17.96 8.31 -15.57
C ALA A 251 -17.07 7.31 -14.81
N ASP A 252 -17.02 7.38 -13.48
CA ASP A 252 -16.17 6.52 -12.67
C ASP A 252 -16.65 5.06 -12.72
N GLN A 253 -17.97 4.84 -12.77
CA GLN A 253 -18.57 3.52 -12.96
C GLN A 253 -18.21 2.93 -14.34
N GLU A 254 -18.37 3.70 -15.42
CA GLU A 254 -18.08 3.26 -16.79
C GLU A 254 -16.58 2.98 -16.99
N VAL A 255 -15.68 3.81 -16.43
CA VAL A 255 -14.23 3.55 -16.44
C VAL A 255 -13.87 2.30 -15.64
N ALA A 256 -14.44 2.11 -14.43
CA ALA A 256 -14.15 0.92 -13.62
C ALA A 256 -14.56 -0.38 -14.33
N ILE A 257 -15.76 -0.42 -14.94
CA ILE A 257 -16.24 -1.56 -15.74
C ILE A 257 -15.33 -1.80 -16.96
N ALA A 258 -14.87 -0.73 -17.64
CA ALA A 258 -13.95 -0.85 -18.76
C ALA A 258 -12.58 -1.39 -18.34
N ALA A 259 -12.02 -0.89 -17.23
CA ALA A 259 -10.74 -1.31 -16.69
C ALA A 259 -10.75 -2.80 -16.30
N TYR A 260 -11.83 -3.24 -15.66
CA TYR A 260 -12.09 -4.63 -15.32
C TYR A 260 -12.18 -5.54 -16.56
N LYS A 261 -12.99 -5.16 -17.56
CA LYS A 261 -13.07 -5.88 -18.85
C LYS A 261 -11.71 -5.94 -19.56
N ARG A 262 -10.89 -4.90 -19.40
CA ARG A 262 -9.57 -4.77 -20.01
C ARG A 262 -8.47 -5.56 -19.27
N ALA A 263 -8.61 -5.79 -17.96
CA ALA A 263 -7.79 -6.72 -17.19
C ALA A 263 -8.04 -8.18 -17.61
N ARG A 264 -9.32 -8.58 -17.77
CA ARG A 264 -9.69 -9.88 -18.38
C ARG A 264 -9.06 -10.08 -19.76
N ALA A 265 -9.13 -9.05 -20.62
CA ALA A 265 -8.51 -9.07 -21.93
C ALA A 265 -6.96 -9.17 -21.89
N ALA A 266 -6.31 -8.70 -20.82
CA ALA A 266 -4.88 -8.84 -20.60
C ALA A 266 -4.52 -10.30 -20.26
N PHE A 267 -5.27 -10.95 -19.37
CA PHE A 267 -5.12 -12.38 -19.06
C PHE A 267 -5.39 -13.29 -20.26
N ALA A 268 -6.43 -12.99 -21.06
CA ALA A 268 -6.73 -13.72 -22.28
C ALA A 268 -5.71 -13.51 -23.43
N SER A 269 -4.76 -12.59 -23.28
CA SER A 269 -3.84 -12.18 -24.35
C SER A 269 -2.85 -13.27 -24.78
N ARG A 270 -2.36 -13.20 -26.03
CA ARG A 270 -1.34 -14.11 -26.56
C ARG A 270 -0.04 -14.12 -25.73
N ALA A 271 0.29 -13.00 -25.08
CA ALA A 271 1.49 -12.89 -24.25
C ALA A 271 1.33 -13.56 -22.88
N MET A 272 0.12 -13.55 -22.31
CA MET A 272 -0.14 -14.07 -20.96
C MET A 272 -0.54 -15.55 -20.96
N ARG A 273 -1.30 -16.01 -21.97
CA ARG A 273 -1.73 -17.43 -22.11
C ARG A 273 -0.63 -18.50 -21.91
N PRO A 274 0.65 -18.31 -22.29
CA PRO A 274 1.71 -19.30 -22.07
C PRO A 274 2.19 -19.43 -20.62
N VAL A 275 1.88 -18.48 -19.73
CA VAL A 275 2.32 -18.48 -18.31
C VAL A 275 1.19 -18.72 -17.31
N LEU A 276 -0.06 -18.81 -17.77
CA LEU A 276 -1.20 -19.20 -16.93
C LEU A 276 -1.23 -20.72 -16.73
N ALA A 277 -1.49 -21.17 -15.51
CA ALA A 277 -1.58 -22.60 -15.16
C ALA A 277 -2.81 -23.28 -15.79
N ASP A 278 -3.91 -22.55 -15.89
CA ASP A 278 -5.09 -22.88 -16.68
C ASP A 278 -5.77 -21.57 -17.14
N SER A 279 -6.88 -21.67 -17.88
CA SER A 279 -7.56 -20.50 -18.47
C SER A 279 -8.69 -19.91 -17.60
N ARG A 280 -8.90 -20.38 -16.38
CA ARG A 280 -10.05 -19.98 -15.54
C ARG A 280 -9.80 -18.65 -14.85
N GLU A 281 -10.86 -17.86 -14.75
CA GLU A 281 -10.91 -16.75 -13.81
C GLU A 281 -11.32 -17.26 -12.42
N TYR A 282 -10.47 -17.03 -11.41
CA TYR A 282 -10.70 -17.52 -10.05
C TYR A 282 -11.44 -16.52 -9.15
N PHE A 283 -11.47 -15.24 -9.51
CA PHE A 283 -12.26 -14.22 -8.84
C PHE A 283 -12.61 -13.08 -9.81
N PRO A 284 -13.87 -12.60 -9.82
CA PRO A 284 -15.05 -13.21 -9.19
C PRO A 284 -15.49 -14.51 -9.88
N GLY A 285 -15.17 -14.70 -11.16
CA GLY A 285 -15.61 -15.85 -11.96
C GLY A 285 -16.22 -15.44 -13.31
N GLU A 286 -16.26 -16.40 -14.24
CA GLU A 286 -16.73 -16.19 -15.62
C GLU A 286 -18.24 -15.86 -15.71
N GLU A 287 -19.03 -16.23 -14.68
CA GLU A 287 -20.47 -15.95 -14.56
C GLU A 287 -20.79 -14.46 -14.38
N VAL A 288 -19.87 -13.70 -13.78
CA VAL A 288 -19.96 -12.24 -13.67
C VAL A 288 -19.60 -11.64 -15.02
N SER A 289 -20.59 -11.41 -15.88
CA SER A 289 -20.36 -11.13 -17.31
C SER A 289 -21.02 -9.84 -17.81
N THR A 290 -22.14 -9.43 -17.20
CA THR A 290 -22.81 -8.17 -17.52
C THR A 290 -22.23 -6.98 -16.76
N ASP A 291 -22.30 -5.78 -17.35
CA ASP A 291 -21.85 -4.52 -16.76
C ASP A 291 -22.43 -4.26 -15.36
N ALA A 292 -23.67 -4.69 -15.11
CA ALA A 292 -24.31 -4.59 -13.80
C ALA A 292 -23.70 -5.52 -12.74
N GLN A 293 -23.46 -6.81 -13.08
CA GLN A 293 -22.78 -7.75 -12.17
C GLN A 293 -21.33 -7.33 -11.91
N ILE A 294 -20.65 -6.84 -12.96
CA ILE A 294 -19.27 -6.33 -12.86
C ILE A 294 -19.23 -5.13 -11.91
N LEU A 295 -20.13 -4.16 -12.08
CA LEU A 295 -20.21 -2.99 -11.22
C LEU A 295 -20.57 -3.33 -9.76
N ASP A 296 -21.47 -4.28 -9.55
CA ASP A 296 -21.81 -4.75 -8.20
C ASP A 296 -20.62 -5.46 -7.53
N THR A 297 -19.94 -6.34 -8.27
CA THR A 297 -18.67 -6.95 -7.81
C THR A 297 -17.67 -5.86 -7.43
N ILE A 298 -17.39 -4.91 -8.33
CA ILE A 298 -16.41 -3.84 -8.08
C ILE A 298 -16.81 -3.05 -6.82
N ARG A 299 -18.09 -2.68 -6.64
CA ARG A 299 -18.59 -2.01 -5.43
C ARG A 299 -18.23 -2.75 -4.14
N ASN A 300 -18.40 -4.07 -4.13
CA ASN A 300 -18.16 -4.93 -2.98
C ASN A 300 -16.66 -5.23 -2.71
N THR A 301 -15.73 -4.75 -3.56
CA THR A 301 -14.30 -5.15 -3.52
C THR A 301 -13.31 -3.97 -3.56
N HIS A 302 -13.73 -2.75 -3.20
CA HIS A 302 -12.87 -1.55 -3.27
C HIS A 302 -11.82 -1.46 -2.15
N ASN A 303 -10.63 -1.01 -2.52
CA ASN A 303 -9.64 -0.46 -1.59
C ASN A 303 -9.75 1.08 -1.48
N ARG A 304 -9.09 1.71 -0.49
CA ARG A 304 -9.35 3.09 -0.04
C ARG A 304 -8.12 4.01 -0.21
N VAL A 305 -8.11 4.87 -1.24
CA VAL A 305 -7.04 5.88 -1.42
C VAL A 305 -7.64 7.26 -1.70
N ALA A 306 -7.87 8.07 -0.66
CA ALA A 306 -8.50 9.39 -0.79
C ALA A 306 -7.46 10.51 -1.07
N CYS A 307 -7.75 11.39 -2.03
CA CYS A 307 -7.03 12.65 -2.23
C CYS A 307 -7.88 13.81 -1.70
N CYS A 308 -7.37 14.55 -0.72
CA CYS A 308 -8.01 15.77 -0.20
C CYS A 308 -7.56 17.01 -1.00
N ARG A 309 -8.14 18.18 -0.69
CA ARG A 309 -7.73 19.50 -1.24
C ARG A 309 -7.54 20.49 -0.10
N ASN A 310 -6.37 20.46 0.54
CA ASN A 310 -6.05 21.29 1.69
C ASN A 310 -5.03 22.37 1.28
N LEU A 311 -5.40 23.63 1.45
CA LEU A 311 -4.49 24.77 1.25
C LEU A 311 -4.67 25.71 2.45
N VAL A 312 -3.57 25.96 3.16
CA VAL A 312 -3.54 26.85 4.32
C VAL A 312 -3.55 28.29 3.82
N TYR A 313 -4.67 28.99 4.05
CA TYR A 313 -4.83 30.40 3.70
C TYR A 313 -4.97 31.25 4.97
N GLY A 314 -4.34 32.43 4.98
CA GLY A 314 -4.45 33.40 6.08
C GLY A 314 -3.54 33.14 7.28
N VAL A 315 -2.71 32.09 7.27
CA VAL A 315 -1.73 31.77 8.32
C VAL A 315 -0.32 31.93 7.75
N GLY A 316 0.52 32.74 8.39
CA GLY A 316 1.95 32.86 8.06
C GLY A 316 2.78 31.76 8.74
N GLY A 317 3.86 31.32 8.09
CA GLY A 317 4.78 30.33 8.66
C GLY A 317 4.30 28.87 8.64
N LEU A 318 3.07 28.59 8.18
CA LEU A 318 2.52 27.23 8.08
C LEU A 318 2.31 26.84 6.61
N ARG A 319 2.75 25.63 6.23
CA ARG A 319 2.56 25.05 4.90
C ARG A 319 2.08 23.60 5.05
N VAL A 320 1.30 23.10 4.09
CA VAL A 320 0.92 21.68 3.97
C VAL A 320 1.60 21.13 2.71
N VAL A 321 2.31 20.01 2.85
CA VAL A 321 3.16 19.43 1.79
C VAL A 321 3.00 17.91 1.83
N ASP A 322 1.96 17.42 1.17
CA ASP A 322 1.57 16.01 1.15
C ASP A 322 0.71 15.71 -0.09
N ALA A 323 0.00 14.58 -0.09
CA ALA A 323 -0.98 14.26 -1.14
C ALA A 323 -2.18 15.25 -1.18
N SER A 324 -2.56 15.85 -0.04
CA SER A 324 -3.71 16.76 0.05
C SER A 324 -3.48 18.16 -0.56
N ALA A 325 -2.24 18.52 -0.86
CA ALA A 325 -1.92 19.74 -1.60
C ALA A 325 -2.33 19.69 -3.09
N PHE A 326 -2.56 18.50 -3.66
CA PHE A 326 -2.92 18.36 -5.07
C PHE A 326 -4.42 18.67 -5.32
N PRO A 327 -4.76 19.50 -6.33
CA PRO A 327 -6.16 19.86 -6.59
C PRO A 327 -6.97 18.74 -7.28
N ILE A 328 -6.28 17.80 -7.93
CA ILE A 328 -6.75 16.57 -8.56
C ILE A 328 -5.64 15.52 -8.44
N LEU A 329 -5.98 14.23 -8.45
CA LEU A 329 -5.02 13.13 -8.46
C LEU A 329 -4.12 13.23 -9.73
N PRO A 330 -2.77 13.15 -9.63
CA PRO A 330 -1.86 13.32 -10.76
C PRO A 330 -1.94 12.19 -11.80
N PRO A 331 -1.39 12.35 -13.02
CA PRO A 331 -1.47 11.38 -14.11
C PRO A 331 -0.49 10.20 -13.95
N GLY A 332 -0.57 9.49 -12.83
CA GLY A 332 0.29 8.37 -12.48
C GLY A 332 0.31 8.10 -10.98
N HIS A 333 1.20 7.23 -10.52
CA HIS A 333 1.31 6.94 -9.09
C HIS A 333 1.66 8.22 -8.30
N PRO A 334 0.97 8.53 -7.19
CA PRO A 334 1.13 9.81 -6.51
C PRO A 334 2.51 9.94 -5.84
N GLN A 335 3.13 8.84 -5.41
CA GLN A 335 4.40 8.80 -4.67
C GLN A 335 5.50 9.68 -5.27
N SER A 336 5.87 9.47 -6.54
CA SER A 336 6.91 10.26 -7.21
C SER A 336 6.56 11.74 -7.34
N THR A 337 5.27 12.05 -7.49
CA THR A 337 4.78 13.43 -7.57
C THR A 337 4.82 14.13 -6.21
N ILE A 338 4.55 13.40 -5.12
CA ILE A 338 4.70 13.89 -3.74
C ILE A 338 6.18 14.17 -3.42
N TYR A 339 7.10 13.29 -3.82
CA TYR A 339 8.54 13.55 -3.72
C TYR A 339 8.94 14.83 -4.47
N ALA A 340 8.52 14.98 -5.73
CA ALA A 340 8.82 16.17 -6.54
C ALA A 340 8.19 17.47 -5.99
N LEU A 341 7.02 17.38 -5.35
CA LEU A 341 6.40 18.50 -4.64
C LEU A 341 7.21 18.90 -3.41
N ALA A 342 7.60 17.94 -2.57
CA ALA A 342 8.40 18.20 -1.37
C ALA A 342 9.77 18.81 -1.71
N GLU A 343 10.46 18.25 -2.71
CA GLU A 343 11.68 18.81 -3.30
C GLU A 343 11.50 20.28 -3.70
N LYS A 344 10.46 20.59 -4.48
CA LYS A 344 10.18 21.96 -4.91
C LYS A 344 9.86 22.90 -3.73
N ILE A 345 9.07 22.46 -2.76
CA ILE A 345 8.71 23.31 -1.61
C ILE A 345 9.92 23.54 -0.69
N ALA A 346 10.85 22.59 -0.56
CA ALA A 346 12.11 22.81 0.15
C ALA A 346 12.97 23.90 -0.53
N ASP A 347 13.11 23.84 -1.86
CA ASP A 347 13.84 24.86 -2.63
C ASP A 347 13.22 26.26 -2.47
N HIS A 348 11.90 26.38 -2.60
CA HIS A 348 11.18 27.63 -2.32
C HIS A 348 11.43 28.15 -0.89
N ILE A 349 11.37 27.28 0.13
CA ILE A 349 11.62 27.65 1.53
C ILE A 349 13.05 28.17 1.75
N LEU A 350 14.05 27.54 1.12
CA LEU A 350 15.46 27.95 1.22
C LEU A 350 15.76 29.24 0.45
N ASN A 351 15.05 29.50 -0.65
CA ASN A 351 15.19 30.72 -1.45
C ASN A 351 14.34 31.90 -0.92
N GLY A 352 13.34 31.65 -0.07
CA GLY A 352 12.52 32.66 0.61
C GLY A 352 11.12 32.92 0.02
N ASP A 353 10.61 32.02 -0.84
CA ASP A 353 9.32 32.11 -1.54
C ASP A 353 8.16 31.40 -0.81
#